data_AF-A0AAW7YJY8-F1
#
_entry.id   AF-A0AAW7YJY8-F1
#
_cell.length_a   1.000
_cell.length_b   1.000
_cell.length_c   1.000
_cell.angle_alpha   90.00
_cell.angle_beta   90.00
_cell.angle_gamma   90.00
#
_symmetry.space_group_name_H-M   'P 1'
#
loop_
_entity.id
_entity.type
_entity.pdbx_description
1 polymer ?
#
loop_
_entity_poly.entity_id
_entity_poly.type
_entity_poly.pdbx_seq_one_letter_code
_entity_poly.pdbx_strand_id
1 'polypeptide(L)'
;MNGRLILSGVVSFVFYFGWAYWANSADNIPQSVTLQAALVQGGYSGFVTLFFTFILEKVVNKYRGSCISLAFVTPILCMFHSKTPQNIAIRQSFNNAITLSASYLEDKKLAGTLFAPIFPIAVQSSLVLLVNIINQTPNLLLTVAPSILFTTLYAYTYIFALLKK
;
A
#
# COMPACT_ATOMS: atom_id res chain seq x y z
N MET A 1 8.23 -8.24 20.23
CA MET A 1 7.17 -7.72 19.32
C MET A 1 6.97 -6.26 19.67
N ASN A 2 7.22 -5.34 18.73
CA ASN A 2 7.19 -3.90 19.02
C ASN A 2 5.77 -3.49 19.44
N GLY A 3 5.58 -2.90 20.63
CA GLY A 3 4.25 -2.48 21.10
C GLY A 3 3.52 -1.53 20.13
N ARG A 4 4.29 -0.81 19.31
CA ARG A 4 3.79 0.03 18.20
C ARG A 4 3.02 -0.76 17.13
N LEU A 5 3.44 -1.99 16.82
CA LEU A 5 2.82 -2.87 15.82
C LEU A 5 1.45 -3.35 16.31
N ILE A 6 1.39 -3.80 17.56
CA ILE A 6 0.14 -4.26 18.18
C ILE A 6 -0.85 -3.10 18.26
N LEU A 7 -0.37 -1.92 18.65
CA LEU A 7 -1.20 -0.72 18.73
C LEU A 7 -1.82 -0.36 17.37
N SER A 8 -1.07 -0.38 16.28
CA SER A 8 -1.63 -0.09 14.95
C SER A 8 -2.67 -1.12 14.51
N GLY A 9 -2.43 -2.41 14.79
CA GLY A 9 -3.39 -3.48 14.54
C GLY A 9 -4.69 -3.33 15.34
N VAL A 10 -4.59 -3.00 16.63
CA VAL A 10 -5.75 -2.80 17.52
C VAL A 10 -6.56 -1.57 17.11
N VAL A 11 -5.90 -0.45 16.81
CA VAL A 11 -6.57 0.77 16.36
C VAL A 11 -7.32 0.51 15.05
N SER A 12 -6.69 -0.19 14.10
CA SER A 12 -7.32 -0.61 12.84
C SER A 12 -8.53 -1.51 13.11
N PHE A 13 -8.38 -2.54 13.94
CA PHE A 13 -9.46 -3.45 14.31
C PHE A 13 -10.66 -2.69 14.88
N VAL A 14 -10.45 -1.86 15.92
CA VAL A 14 -11.53 -1.16 16.62
C VAL A 14 -12.27 -0.19 15.69
N PHE A 15 -11.53 0.56 14.87
CA PHE A 15 -12.11 1.50 13.92
C PHE A 15 -13.01 0.80 12.89
N TYR A 16 -12.48 -0.23 12.22
CA TYR A 16 -13.22 -0.95 11.18
C TYR A 16 -14.33 -1.84 11.75
N PHE A 17 -14.16 -2.39 12.95
CA PHE A 17 -15.21 -3.09 13.69
C PHE A 17 -16.38 -2.15 13.99
N GLY A 18 -16.11 -0.98 14.58
CA GLY A 18 -17.15 -0.01 14.94
C GLY A 18 -17.91 0.50 13.71
N TRP A 19 -17.18 0.77 12.62
CA TRP A 19 -17.81 1.18 11.37
C TRP A 19 -18.70 0.08 10.78
N ALA A 20 -18.21 -1.16 10.70
CA ALA A 20 -18.98 -2.27 10.16
C ALA A 20 -20.20 -2.61 11.02
N TYR A 21 -20.08 -2.48 12.35
CA TYR A 21 -21.20 -2.65 13.27
C TYR A 21 -22.29 -1.60 13.00
N TRP A 22 -21.91 -0.32 12.93
CA TRP A 22 -22.84 0.77 12.62
C TRP A 22 -23.44 0.64 11.21
N ALA A 23 -22.62 0.27 10.22
CA ALA A 23 -23.08 0.09 8.85
C ALA A 23 -24.12 -1.03 8.70
N ASN A 24 -24.15 -2.01 9.61
CA ASN A 24 -25.07 -3.14 9.59
C ASN A 24 -26.05 -3.15 10.79
N SER A 25 -26.26 -2.02 11.48
CA SER A 25 -27.15 -1.91 12.63
C SER A 25 -28.61 -1.57 12.26
N ALA A 26 -29.13 -2.11 11.15
CA ALA A 26 -30.49 -1.85 10.70
C ALA A 26 -31.50 -2.81 11.36
N ASP A 27 -32.73 -2.34 11.57
CA ASP A 27 -33.80 -3.10 12.27
C ASP A 27 -34.17 -4.44 11.60
N ASN A 28 -33.88 -4.57 10.30
CA ASN A 28 -34.13 -5.76 9.49
C ASN A 28 -32.95 -6.76 9.46
N ILE A 29 -31.84 -6.47 10.15
CA ILE A 29 -30.65 -7.33 10.18
C ILE A 29 -30.55 -7.98 11.57
N PRO A 30 -30.47 -9.32 11.67
CA PRO A 30 -30.25 -9.99 12.94
C PRO A 30 -28.93 -9.54 13.58
N GLN A 31 -28.96 -9.29 14.89
CA GLN A 31 -27.78 -8.85 15.64
C GLN A 31 -26.57 -9.79 15.51
N SER A 32 -26.82 -11.10 15.33
CA SER A 32 -25.78 -12.10 15.06
C SER A 32 -25.02 -11.83 13.77
N VAL A 33 -25.72 -11.40 12.70
CA VAL A 33 -25.14 -11.08 11.40
C VAL A 33 -24.36 -9.76 11.47
N THR A 34 -24.89 -8.76 12.20
CA THR A 34 -24.20 -7.49 12.44
C THR A 34 -22.86 -7.70 13.16
N LEU A 35 -22.85 -8.52 14.21
CA LEU A 35 -21.63 -8.84 14.97
C LEU A 35 -20.63 -9.63 14.11
N GLN A 36 -21.11 -10.59 13.32
CA GLN A 36 -20.27 -11.34 12.39
C GLN A 36 -19.60 -10.42 11.37
N ALA A 37 -20.36 -9.52 10.73
CA ALA A 37 -19.81 -8.55 9.78
C ALA A 37 -18.76 -7.64 10.44
N ALA A 38 -19.02 -7.18 11.66
CA ALA A 38 -18.07 -6.36 12.41
C ALA A 38 -16.77 -7.10 12.74
N LEU A 39 -16.87 -8.36 13.18
CA LEU A 39 -15.70 -9.20 13.47
C LEU A 39 -14.89 -9.53 12.21
N VAL A 40 -15.56 -9.83 11.10
CA VAL A 40 -14.90 -10.11 9.82
C VAL A 40 -14.15 -8.88 9.32
N GLN A 41 -14.80 -7.71 9.30
CA GLN A 41 -14.19 -6.48 8.79
C GLN A 41 -13.08 -5.97 9.71
N GLY A 42 -13.33 -5.92 11.03
CA GLY A 42 -12.31 -5.56 12.01
C GLY A 42 -11.11 -6.51 11.98
N GLY A 43 -11.39 -7.82 11.95
CA GLY A 43 -10.38 -8.88 11.92
C GLY A 43 -9.53 -8.84 10.66
N TYR A 44 -10.15 -8.68 9.49
CA TYR A 44 -9.44 -8.50 8.22
C TYR A 44 -8.50 -7.28 8.27
N SER A 45 -9.01 -6.11 8.66
CA SER A 45 -8.21 -4.88 8.70
C SER A 45 -7.05 -4.97 9.71
N GLY A 46 -7.32 -5.49 10.91
CA GLY A 46 -6.29 -5.72 11.93
C GLY A 46 -5.22 -6.71 11.45
N PHE A 47 -5.62 -7.83 10.86
CA PHE A 47 -4.71 -8.83 10.30
C PHE A 47 -3.83 -8.25 9.19
N VAL A 48 -4.44 -7.61 8.19
CA VAL A 48 -3.74 -6.96 7.07
C VAL A 48 -2.72 -5.94 7.59
N THR A 49 -3.13 -5.10 8.55
CA THR A 49 -2.25 -4.09 9.15
C THR A 49 -1.04 -4.72 9.83
N LEU A 50 -1.26 -5.74 10.67
CA LEU A 50 -0.19 -6.45 11.37
C LEU A 50 0.73 -7.21 10.40
N PHE A 51 0.15 -7.92 9.45
CA PHE A 51 0.86 -8.75 8.49
C PHE A 51 1.77 -7.91 7.59
N PHE A 52 1.22 -6.85 6.97
CA PHE A 52 2.04 -5.98 6.11
C PHE A 52 3.10 -5.23 6.92
N THR A 53 2.78 -4.75 8.11
CA THR A 53 3.78 -4.05 8.94
C THR A 53 4.86 -5.01 9.41
N PHE A 54 4.53 -6.24 9.76
CA PHE A 54 5.50 -7.27 10.12
C PHE A 54 6.41 -7.65 8.95
N ILE A 55 5.85 -7.87 7.76
CA ILE A 55 6.63 -8.13 6.55
C ILE A 55 7.54 -6.95 6.25
N LEU A 56 7.02 -5.72 6.31
CA LEU A 56 7.80 -4.52 6.06
C LEU A 56 8.95 -4.38 7.06
N GLU A 57 8.70 -4.59 8.36
CA GLU A 57 9.75 -4.58 9.38
C GLU A 57 10.80 -5.67 9.12
N LYS A 58 10.38 -6.88 8.75
CA LYS A 58 11.32 -7.99 8.43
C LYS A 58 12.14 -7.69 7.19
N VAL A 59 11.52 -7.19 6.13
CA VAL A 59 12.18 -6.81 4.88
C VAL A 59 13.16 -5.68 5.16
N VAL A 60 12.72 -4.59 5.80
CA VAL A 60 13.57 -3.46 6.15
C VAL A 60 14.73 -3.94 7.02
N ASN A 61 14.50 -4.69 8.10
CA ASN A 61 15.59 -5.15 8.98
C ASN A 61 16.56 -6.11 8.27
N LYS A 62 16.07 -6.96 7.36
CA LYS A 62 16.92 -7.84 6.54
C LYS A 62 17.80 -7.05 5.57
N TYR A 63 17.29 -5.96 5.01
CA TYR A 63 18.01 -5.15 4.01
C TYR A 63 18.63 -3.86 4.57
N ARG A 64 18.46 -3.58 5.87
CA ARG A 64 18.99 -2.38 6.54
C ARG A 64 20.52 -2.39 6.64
N GLY A 65 21.12 -3.57 6.79
CA GLY A 65 22.57 -3.76 6.93
C GLY A 65 23.23 -4.46 5.75
N SER A 66 22.46 -4.98 4.80
CA SER A 66 22.99 -5.58 3.57
C SER A 66 22.98 -4.54 2.46
N CYS A 67 24.11 -4.34 1.77
CA CYS A 67 24.17 -3.68 0.45
C CYS A 67 23.40 -4.46 -0.65
N ILE A 68 22.41 -5.27 -0.28
CA ILE A 68 21.39 -5.79 -1.20
C ILE A 68 20.34 -4.69 -1.36
N SER A 69 20.81 -3.53 -1.84
CA SER A 69 19.93 -2.54 -2.45
C SER A 69 19.82 -2.94 -3.92
N LEU A 70 18.82 -3.78 -4.18
CA LEU A 70 18.37 -4.27 -5.48
C LEU A 70 19.47 -4.96 -6.31
N ALA A 71 19.30 -6.25 -6.65
CA ALA A 71 20.09 -6.87 -7.72
C ALA A 71 20.03 -6.08 -9.06
N PHE A 72 19.06 -5.16 -9.20
CA PHE A 72 18.91 -4.19 -10.29
C PHE A 72 19.51 -2.79 -10.03
N VAL A 73 19.86 -2.42 -8.80
CA VAL A 73 20.43 -1.11 -8.41
C VAL A 73 21.84 -1.23 -7.86
N THR A 74 22.29 -2.41 -7.43
CA THR A 74 23.70 -2.70 -7.14
C THR A 74 24.62 -2.36 -8.33
N PRO A 75 24.29 -2.71 -9.60
CA PRO A 75 25.10 -2.27 -10.74
C PRO A 75 25.12 -0.73 -10.90
N ILE A 76 23.99 -0.07 -10.60
CA ILE A 76 23.83 1.37 -10.68
C ILE A 76 24.66 2.08 -9.59
N LEU A 77 24.60 1.61 -8.34
CA LEU A 77 25.36 2.16 -7.22
C LEU A 77 26.87 1.95 -7.38
N CYS A 78 27.30 0.78 -7.86
CA CYS A 78 28.71 0.49 -8.13
C CYS A 78 29.24 1.30 -9.34
N MET A 79 28.37 1.60 -10.32
CA MET A 79 28.68 2.52 -11.43
C MET A 79 29.10 3.91 -10.96
N PHE A 80 28.56 4.38 -9.83
CA PHE A 80 28.87 5.71 -9.30
C PHE A 80 30.14 5.75 -8.43
N HIS A 81 30.70 4.60 -8.04
CA HIS A 81 31.85 4.53 -7.12
C HIS A 81 33.19 4.21 -7.79
N SER A 82 33.20 3.41 -8.86
CA SER A 82 34.45 3.06 -9.57
C SER A 82 34.87 4.14 -10.59
N LYS A 83 36.17 4.50 -10.58
CA LYS A 83 36.76 5.58 -11.41
C LYS A 83 37.38 5.11 -12.73
N THR A 84 37.11 3.87 -13.16
CA THR A 84 37.66 3.38 -14.44
C THR A 84 37.02 4.09 -15.64
N PRO A 85 37.76 4.27 -16.76
CA PRO A 85 37.25 4.95 -17.96
C PRO A 85 35.95 4.32 -18.50
N GLN A 86 35.87 2.98 -18.47
CA GLN A 86 34.72 2.22 -18.93
C GLN A 86 33.48 2.52 -18.06
N ASN A 87 33.66 2.62 -16.74
CA ASN A 87 32.56 2.86 -15.82
C ASN A 87 32.01 4.29 -15.92
N ILE A 88 32.88 5.25 -16.22
CA ILE A 88 32.49 6.65 -16.52
C ILE A 88 31.64 6.70 -17.79
N ALA A 89 32.02 5.96 -18.85
CA ALA A 89 31.23 5.89 -20.09
C ALA A 89 29.85 5.26 -19.86
N ILE A 90 29.77 4.14 -19.13
CA ILE A 90 28.48 3.50 -18.80
C ILE A 90 27.62 4.46 -17.96
N ARG A 91 28.21 5.17 -16.99
CA ARG A 91 27.50 6.20 -16.21
C ARG A 91 26.94 7.32 -17.08
N GLN A 92 27.70 7.80 -18.07
CA GLN A 92 27.23 8.83 -19.00
C GLN A 92 26.09 8.32 -19.88
N SER A 93 26.20 7.12 -20.44
CA SER A 93 25.11 6.49 -21.22
C SER A 93 23.86 6.29 -20.38
N PHE A 94 24.02 5.85 -19.12
CA PHE A 94 22.92 5.65 -18.19
C PHE A 94 22.24 6.97 -17.82
N ASN A 95 23.02 8.01 -17.51
CA ASN A 95 22.51 9.35 -17.27
C ASN A 95 21.79 9.92 -18.50
N ASN A 96 22.32 9.71 -19.71
CA ASN A 96 21.62 10.11 -20.93
C ASN A 96 20.30 9.37 -21.12
N ALA A 97 20.27 8.05 -20.87
CA ALA A 97 19.04 7.26 -20.93
C ALA A 97 18.01 7.70 -19.89
N ILE A 98 18.45 8.02 -18.66
CA ILE A 98 17.59 8.59 -17.62
C ILE A 98 17.06 9.95 -18.06
N THR A 99 17.91 10.84 -18.58
CA THR A 99 17.49 12.18 -19.03
C THR A 99 16.49 12.09 -20.18
N LEU A 100 16.70 11.17 -21.14
CA LEU A 100 15.77 10.92 -22.24
C LEU A 100 14.44 10.34 -21.75
N SER A 101 14.49 9.42 -20.79
CA SER A 101 13.29 8.84 -20.18
C SER A 101 12.55 9.88 -19.36
N ALA A 102 13.28 10.73 -18.62
CA ALA A 102 12.73 11.80 -17.81
C ALA A 102 12.06 12.86 -18.70
N SER A 103 12.68 13.28 -19.81
CA SER A 103 12.07 14.23 -20.74
C SER A 103 10.85 13.63 -21.44
N TYR A 104 10.88 12.35 -21.82
CA TYR A 104 9.73 11.65 -22.38
C TYR A 104 8.58 11.49 -21.37
N LEU A 105 8.89 11.29 -20.09
CA LEU A 105 7.92 11.14 -19.01
C LEU A 105 7.46 12.48 -18.44
N GLU A 106 8.21 13.57 -18.66
CA GLU A 106 7.88 14.91 -18.19
C GLU A 106 6.58 15.42 -18.83
N ASP A 107 6.42 15.19 -20.13
CA ASP A 107 5.17 15.46 -20.88
C ASP A 107 3.99 14.55 -20.43
N LYS A 108 4.28 13.44 -19.72
CA LYS A 108 3.29 12.45 -19.27
C LYS A 108 3.12 12.39 -17.74
N LYS A 109 3.67 13.36 -17.00
CA LYS A 109 3.61 13.42 -15.51
C LYS A 109 2.19 13.24 -14.96
N LEU A 110 1.19 13.81 -15.62
CA LEU A 110 -0.21 13.72 -15.19
C LEU A 110 -0.77 12.28 -15.28
N ALA A 111 -0.44 11.56 -16.35
CA ALA A 111 -0.92 10.19 -16.57
C ALA A 111 -0.31 9.23 -15.54
N GLY A 112 1.00 9.29 -15.33
CA GLY A 112 1.68 8.43 -14.34
C GLY A 112 1.13 8.62 -12.92
N THR A 113 0.87 9.87 -12.53
CA THR A 113 0.28 10.25 -11.24
C THR A 113 -1.11 9.65 -11.03
N LEU A 114 -1.94 9.69 -12.08
CA LEU A 114 -3.33 9.27 -12.02
C LEU A 114 -3.46 7.74 -12.03
N PHE A 115 -2.66 7.05 -12.84
CA PHE A 115 -2.78 5.61 -13.08
C PHE A 115 -1.97 4.74 -12.11
N ALA A 116 -0.85 5.23 -11.56
CA ALA A 116 -0.01 4.46 -10.64
C ALA A 116 -0.74 3.89 -9.39
N PRO A 117 -1.63 4.63 -8.71
CA PRO A 117 -2.32 4.10 -7.53
C PRO A 117 -3.52 3.20 -7.87
N ILE A 118 -4.00 3.20 -9.12
CA ILE A 118 -5.19 2.42 -9.51
C ILE A 118 -4.97 0.93 -9.32
N PHE A 119 -3.82 0.40 -9.72
CA PHE A 119 -3.53 -1.04 -9.58
C PHE A 119 -3.48 -1.48 -8.10
N PRO A 120 -2.70 -0.81 -7.21
CA PRO A 120 -2.75 -1.09 -5.78
C PRO A 120 -4.15 -0.97 -5.15
N ILE A 121 -4.91 0.09 -5.50
CA ILE A 121 -6.26 0.30 -4.98
C ILE A 121 -7.19 -0.83 -5.46
N ALA A 122 -7.09 -1.26 -6.72
CA ALA A 122 -7.90 -2.34 -7.27
C ALA A 122 -7.64 -3.67 -6.57
N VAL A 123 -6.37 -4.01 -6.33
CA VAL A 123 -5.99 -5.23 -5.59
C VAL A 123 -6.48 -5.19 -4.15
N GLN A 124 -6.34 -4.06 -3.45
CA GLN A 124 -6.82 -3.95 -2.08
C GLN A 124 -8.35 -4.02 -2.00
N SER A 125 -9.03 -3.33 -2.92
CA SER A 125 -10.50 -3.29 -2.99
C SER A 125 -11.08 -4.66 -3.31
N SER A 126 -10.45 -5.43 -4.21
CA SER A 126 -10.91 -6.77 -4.54
C SER A 126 -10.79 -7.74 -3.35
N LEU A 127 -9.69 -7.65 -2.58
CA LEU A 127 -9.50 -8.49 -1.39
C LEU A 127 -10.53 -8.19 -0.29
N VAL A 128 -10.78 -6.92 0.02
CA VAL A 128 -11.77 -6.55 1.06
C VAL A 128 -13.20 -6.90 0.64
N LEU A 129 -13.53 -6.73 -0.65
CA LEU A 129 -14.82 -7.15 -1.20
C LEU A 129 -14.98 -8.66 -1.14
N LEU A 130 -13.97 -9.42 -1.56
CA LEU A 130 -14.01 -10.88 -1.56
C LEU A 130 -14.28 -11.44 -0.15
N VAL A 131 -13.58 -10.93 0.85
CA VAL A 131 -13.76 -11.36 2.25
C VAL A 131 -15.19 -11.09 2.73
N ASN A 132 -15.75 -9.92 2.43
CA ASN A 132 -17.11 -9.58 2.87
C ASN A 132 -18.21 -10.29 2.05
N ILE A 133 -17.97 -10.60 0.77
CA ILE A 133 -18.88 -11.40 -0.06
C ILE A 133 -18.96 -12.84 0.45
N ILE A 134 -17.80 -13.45 0.76
CA ILE A 134 -17.74 -14.81 1.33
C ILE A 134 -18.49 -14.88 2.66
N ASN A 135 -18.46 -13.80 3.45
CA ASN A 135 -19.13 -13.72 4.75
C ASN A 135 -20.58 -13.19 4.69
N GLN A 136 -21.15 -13.03 3.49
CA GLN A 136 -22.54 -12.60 3.28
C GLN A 136 -22.90 -11.30 4.01
N THR A 137 -21.99 -10.32 4.01
CA THR A 137 -22.22 -9.02 4.67
C THR A 137 -23.37 -8.25 4.00
N PRO A 138 -24.44 -7.85 4.74
CA PRO A 138 -25.63 -7.21 4.16
C PRO A 138 -25.33 -5.87 3.48
N ASN A 139 -24.78 -4.91 4.23
CA ASN A 139 -24.45 -3.58 3.72
C ASN A 139 -23.00 -3.53 3.22
N LEU A 140 -22.70 -4.34 2.20
CA LEU A 140 -21.35 -4.55 1.67
C LEU A 140 -20.66 -3.22 1.31
N LEU A 141 -21.30 -2.40 0.47
CA LEU A 141 -20.70 -1.16 -0.02
C LEU A 141 -20.40 -0.19 1.11
N LEU A 142 -21.34 -0.03 2.07
CA LEU A 142 -21.17 0.83 3.23
C LEU A 142 -20.08 0.31 4.18
N THR A 143 -19.94 -1.02 4.28
CA THR A 143 -18.92 -1.67 5.11
C THR A 143 -17.50 -1.46 4.56
N VAL A 144 -17.33 -1.50 3.23
CA VAL A 144 -16.00 -1.35 2.59
C VAL A 144 -15.64 0.09 2.23
N ALA A 145 -16.63 0.98 2.15
CA ALA A 145 -16.47 2.40 1.80
C ALA A 145 -15.30 3.11 2.51
N PRO A 146 -15.15 3.06 3.85
CA PRO A 146 -14.04 3.75 4.52
C PRO A 146 -12.67 3.20 4.10
N SER A 147 -12.56 1.89 3.85
CA SER A 147 -11.30 1.27 3.42
C SER A 147 -10.86 1.78 2.06
N ILE A 148 -11.80 1.85 1.10
CA ILE A 148 -11.53 2.35 -0.25
C ILE A 148 -11.22 3.85 -0.20
N LEU A 149 -11.99 4.62 0.56
CA LEU A 149 -11.83 6.07 0.69
C LEU A 149 -10.47 6.45 1.28
N PHE A 150 -10.09 5.90 2.43
CA PHE A 150 -8.82 6.23 3.07
C PHE A 150 -7.63 5.77 2.24
N THR A 151 -7.72 4.62 1.60
CA THR A 151 -6.63 4.14 0.73
C THR A 151 -6.47 5.01 -0.50
N THR A 152 -7.58 5.41 -1.13
CA THR A 152 -7.56 6.32 -2.28
C THR A 152 -6.97 7.67 -1.89
N LEU A 153 -7.44 8.25 -0.79
CA LEU A 153 -6.94 9.53 -0.29
C LEU A 153 -5.44 9.45 0.03
N TYR A 154 -5.01 8.42 0.77
CA TYR A 154 -3.61 8.20 1.10
C TYR A 154 -2.74 8.01 -0.16
N ALA A 155 -3.17 7.17 -1.10
CA ALA A 155 -2.39 6.88 -2.29
C ALA A 155 -2.20 8.12 -3.18
N TYR A 156 -3.27 8.89 -3.42
CA TYR A 156 -3.15 10.12 -4.20
C TYR A 156 -2.34 11.18 -3.46
N THR A 157 -2.61 11.45 -2.17
CA THR A 157 -1.84 12.44 -1.40
C THR A 157 -0.35 12.09 -1.32
N TYR A 158 -0.01 10.81 -1.14
CA TYR A 158 1.37 10.32 -1.12
C TYR A 158 2.07 10.53 -2.47
N ILE A 159 1.40 10.20 -3.58
CA ILE A 159 1.97 10.39 -4.92
C ILE A 159 2.14 11.89 -5.23
N PHE A 160 1.15 12.73 -4.91
CA PHE A 160 1.28 14.18 -5.05
C PHE A 160 2.45 14.73 -4.23
N ALA A 161 2.64 14.26 -2.99
CA ALA A 161 3.78 14.65 -2.15
C ALA A 161 5.12 14.17 -2.74
N LEU A 162 5.16 12.99 -3.35
CA LEU A 162 6.36 12.44 -3.99
C LEU A 162 6.77 13.24 -5.24
N LEU A 163 5.80 13.75 -5.99
CA LEU A 163 6.01 14.48 -7.25
C LEU A 163 6.22 15.99 -7.08
N LYS A 164 5.92 16.53 -5.89
CA LYS A 164 6.20 17.93 -5.54
C LYS A 164 7.66 18.14 -5.12
N LYS A 165 8.47 17.07 -5.09
CA LYS A 165 9.93 17.12 -4.96
C LYS A 165 10.58 17.23 -6.33
#